data_AF-A0AAJ4DX12-F1
#
_entry.id   AF-A0AAJ4DX12-F1
#
_cell.length_a   1.000
_cell.length_b   1.000
_cell.length_c   1.000
_cell.angle_alpha   90.00
_cell.angle_beta   90.00
_cell.angle_gamma   90.00
#
_symmetry.space_group_name_H-M   'P 1'
#
loop_
_entity.id
_entity.type
_entity.pdbx_description
1 polymer ?
#
loop_
_entity_poly.entity_id
_entity_poly.type
_entity_poly.pdbx_seq_one_letter_code
_entity_poly.pdbx_strand_id
1 'polypeptide(L)'
;MGKVIQGNTLKYTSGQLGRYGDHIGSAKQAVHDGDTLTIAVDGNFSIRFLGIDTPETSFEIQGDGDFQSLGTQAWHAYLEALVEDWSDMDVVLGESLSADLRQRLAQPAVAFNHSVHAKRAERQLEALIEADMHIYGLTRETFRFFLPFAYDIVDSYGRLLSYVQLDKRNPAMEVPPAYVMSYNQHLLETGHALPYFIWPNVNPFRRAESVLAAVYDDPETFRQQLRGDHSLQRARTAVRRARESQEGVFGHTQDPKGADVAPLLLEPFELRFLSRRCAPSRPFIDLSADDDVICAPCNYIHTRPEDRLFIPPEYVPLFEQRGWTKQT
;
A
#
# COMPACT_ATOMS: atom_id res chain seq x y z
N MET A 1 -27.98 26.69 -5.43
CA MET A 1 -28.72 26.06 -4.31
C MET A 1 -28.23 24.62 -4.23
N GLY A 2 -27.27 24.37 -3.34
CA GLY A 2 -26.55 23.10 -3.27
C GLY A 2 -27.50 21.97 -2.91
N LYS A 3 -27.55 20.94 -3.75
CA LYS A 3 -28.14 19.66 -3.34
C LYS A 3 -27.25 19.10 -2.25
N VAL A 4 -27.71 19.22 -1.01
CA VAL A 4 -27.22 18.42 0.11
C VAL A 4 -27.34 16.96 -0.32
N ILE A 5 -26.20 16.29 -0.46
CA ILE A 5 -26.13 14.86 -0.74
C ILE A 5 -26.67 14.16 0.52
N GLN A 6 -27.95 13.83 0.51
CA GLN A 6 -28.55 12.97 1.53
C GLN A 6 -28.14 11.52 1.27
N GLY A 7 -27.49 10.91 2.26
CA GLY A 7 -27.55 9.47 2.53
C GLY A 7 -26.94 8.54 1.48
N ASN A 8 -25.61 8.57 1.34
CA ASN A 8 -24.79 7.40 1.05
C ASN A 8 -23.32 7.81 1.27
N THR A 9 -22.56 7.01 2.01
CA THR A 9 -21.10 7.09 2.16
C THR A 9 -20.45 7.50 0.84
N LEU A 10 -19.47 8.42 0.84
CA LEU A 10 -18.76 8.83 -0.38
C LEU A 10 -18.17 7.58 -1.06
N LYS A 11 -18.87 7.02 -2.05
CA LYS A 11 -18.50 5.73 -2.66
C LYS A 11 -17.39 5.89 -3.69
N TYR A 12 -17.40 7.02 -4.38
CA TYR A 12 -16.38 7.36 -5.37
C TYR A 12 -16.36 8.86 -5.65
N THR A 13 -15.26 9.33 -6.23
CA THR A 13 -15.18 10.64 -6.90
C THR A 13 -14.42 10.53 -8.23
N SER A 14 -14.32 11.64 -8.96
CA SER A 14 -13.52 11.77 -10.17
C SER A 14 -12.71 13.06 -10.09
N GLY A 15 -11.43 13.03 -10.46
CA GLY A 15 -10.50 14.14 -10.25
C GLY A 15 -9.43 14.23 -11.32
N GLN A 16 -8.88 15.42 -11.53
CA GLN A 16 -7.71 15.62 -12.38
C GLN A 16 -6.42 15.36 -11.59
N LEU A 17 -5.28 15.38 -12.28
CA LEU A 17 -3.98 15.58 -11.63
C LEU A 17 -4.01 16.85 -10.76
N GLY A 18 -3.26 16.83 -9.66
CA GLY A 18 -3.14 17.97 -8.75
C GLY A 18 -2.71 19.25 -9.45
N ARG A 19 -3.20 20.39 -8.97
CA ARG A 19 -2.81 21.71 -9.50
C ARG A 19 -1.39 22.06 -9.06
N TYR A 20 -0.61 22.67 -9.96
CA TYR A 20 0.71 23.23 -9.68
C TYR A 20 0.70 24.70 -10.10
N GLY A 21 0.62 25.60 -9.11
CA GLY A 21 0.24 26.99 -9.36
C GLY A 21 -1.17 27.06 -9.96
N ASP A 22 -1.32 27.81 -11.06
CA ASP A 22 -2.62 28.04 -11.70
C ASP A 22 -3.04 26.94 -12.70
N HIS A 23 -2.17 25.96 -12.96
CA HIS A 23 -2.36 24.93 -13.99
C HIS A 23 -2.50 23.52 -13.40
N ILE A 24 -3.04 22.59 -14.20
CA ILE A 24 -3.01 21.16 -13.87
C ILE A 24 -1.56 20.65 -14.01
N GLY A 25 -1.05 19.98 -12.99
CA GLY A 25 0.31 19.45 -12.97
C GLY A 25 0.51 18.27 -13.93
N SER A 26 1.77 17.94 -14.22
CA SER A 26 2.12 16.67 -14.86
C SER A 26 1.99 15.49 -13.89
N ALA A 27 2.06 14.26 -14.41
CA ALA A 27 2.15 13.05 -13.58
C ALA A 27 3.30 13.17 -12.55
N LYS A 28 4.49 13.56 -13.02
CA LYS A 28 5.66 13.83 -12.18
C LYS A 28 5.48 14.90 -11.10
N GLN A 29 4.60 15.86 -11.29
CA GLN A 29 4.31 16.88 -10.27
C GLN A 29 3.23 16.43 -9.28
N ALA A 30 2.36 15.52 -9.69
CA ALA A 30 1.25 15.04 -8.89
C ALA A 30 1.63 13.82 -8.04
N VAL A 31 2.45 12.92 -8.57
CA VAL A 31 2.91 11.70 -7.86
C VAL A 31 3.96 12.09 -6.82
N HIS A 32 3.83 11.55 -5.61
CA HIS A 32 4.75 11.78 -4.50
C HIS A 32 5.64 10.56 -4.22
N ASP A 33 5.06 9.37 -4.32
CA ASP A 33 5.72 8.06 -4.23
C ASP A 33 4.89 7.04 -5.03
N GLY A 34 5.24 5.77 -4.98
CA GLY A 34 4.60 4.74 -5.79
C GLY A 34 3.12 4.49 -5.48
N ASP A 35 2.58 5.00 -4.37
CA ASP A 35 1.18 4.79 -3.96
C ASP A 35 0.50 6.06 -3.43
N THR A 36 1.13 7.23 -3.59
CA THR A 36 0.59 8.53 -3.16
C THR A 36 0.64 9.52 -4.30
N LEU A 37 -0.48 10.19 -4.57
CA LEU A 37 -0.53 11.29 -5.53
C LEU A 37 -1.49 12.40 -5.09
N THR A 38 -1.29 13.59 -5.62
CA THR A 38 -2.19 14.74 -5.45
C THR A 38 -3.18 14.79 -6.61
N ILE A 39 -4.48 14.91 -6.29
CA ILE A 39 -5.55 15.14 -7.27
C ILE A 39 -6.17 16.51 -7.10
N ALA A 40 -6.83 17.00 -8.15
CA ALA A 40 -7.68 18.18 -8.12
C ALA A 40 -9.16 17.80 -8.33
N VAL A 41 -10.01 18.12 -7.36
CA VAL A 41 -11.49 18.01 -7.46
C VAL A 41 -12.12 19.38 -7.24
N ASP A 42 -11.89 19.95 -6.05
CA ASP A 42 -12.24 21.32 -5.66
C ASP A 42 -11.14 21.84 -4.72
N GLY A 43 -9.95 22.03 -5.30
CA GLY A 43 -8.69 22.13 -4.57
C GLY A 43 -7.87 20.83 -4.64
N ASN A 44 -6.65 20.88 -4.10
CA ASN A 44 -5.73 19.76 -4.08
C ASN A 44 -5.97 18.87 -2.87
N PHE A 45 -6.07 17.56 -3.12
CA PHE A 45 -6.16 16.53 -2.08
C PHE A 45 -5.11 15.45 -2.33
N SER A 46 -4.51 14.93 -1.26
CA SER A 46 -3.62 13.77 -1.35
C SER A 46 -4.45 12.48 -1.30
N ILE A 47 -4.15 11.56 -2.20
CA ILE A 47 -4.70 10.19 -2.25
C ILE A 47 -3.57 9.21 -1.94
N ARG A 48 -3.78 8.29 -1.00
CA ARG A 48 -2.97 7.08 -0.80
C ARG A 48 -3.73 5.86 -1.30
N PHE A 49 -3.03 4.94 -1.95
CA PHE A 49 -3.67 3.81 -2.62
C PHE A 49 -4.02 2.70 -1.63
N LEU A 50 -5.24 2.17 -1.72
CA LEU A 50 -5.69 1.04 -0.90
C LEU A 50 -5.12 -0.31 -1.38
N GLY A 51 -4.89 -1.22 -0.44
CA GLY A 51 -4.53 -2.61 -0.71
C GLY A 51 -3.09 -2.84 -1.15
N ILE A 52 -2.28 -1.78 -1.21
CA ILE A 52 -0.87 -1.83 -1.58
C ILE A 52 -0.05 -0.98 -0.62
N ASP A 53 1.26 -1.21 -0.58
CA ASP A 53 2.22 -0.36 0.10
C ASP A 53 3.50 -0.30 -0.73
N THR A 54 3.96 0.90 -1.11
CA THR A 54 5.20 1.07 -1.87
C THR A 54 6.33 1.57 -1.00
N PRO A 55 7.61 1.30 -1.37
CA PRO A 55 8.74 1.83 -0.62
C PRO A 55 8.68 3.35 -0.53
N GLU A 56 8.76 3.86 0.70
CA GLU A 56 8.68 5.29 1.00
C GLU A 56 9.86 6.08 0.40
N THR A 57 9.56 7.22 -0.23
CA THR A 57 10.57 8.17 -0.73
C THR A 57 11.17 9.03 0.38
N SER A 58 10.36 9.32 1.40
CA SER A 58 10.73 10.03 2.62
C SER A 58 9.91 9.53 3.82
N PHE A 59 10.49 9.64 5.01
CA PHE A 59 9.79 9.39 6.27
C PHE A 59 10.47 10.16 7.41
N GLU A 60 9.76 10.32 8.53
CA GLU A 60 10.33 10.93 9.75
C GLU A 60 11.35 10.00 10.39
N ILE A 61 12.45 10.56 10.91
CA ILE A 61 13.33 9.89 11.86
C ILE A 61 12.86 10.29 13.26
N GLN A 62 12.72 9.32 14.18
CA GLN A 62 12.21 9.62 15.52
C GLN A 62 13.06 10.69 16.23
N GLY A 63 12.36 11.69 16.77
CA GLY A 63 12.97 12.81 17.49
C GLY A 63 13.17 14.07 16.66
N ASP A 64 13.22 13.96 15.32
CA ASP A 64 13.50 15.10 14.44
C ASP A 64 12.23 15.84 14.01
N GLY A 65 11.08 15.16 13.93
CA GLY A 65 9.79 15.74 13.55
C GLY A 65 9.64 16.12 12.07
N ASP A 66 10.73 16.11 11.31
CA ASP A 66 10.76 16.43 9.88
C ASP A 66 10.88 15.17 9.01
N PHE A 67 10.19 15.17 7.87
CA PHE A 67 10.33 14.15 6.84
C PHE A 67 11.68 14.28 6.13
N GLN A 68 12.46 13.19 6.13
CA GLN A 68 13.75 13.14 5.45
C GLN A 68 13.71 12.08 4.35
N SER A 69 14.32 12.38 3.20
CA SER A 69 14.42 11.41 2.11
C SER A 69 15.26 10.21 2.51
N LEU A 70 14.80 9.00 2.18
CA LEU A 70 15.46 7.75 2.59
C LEU A 70 16.86 7.58 1.99
N GLY A 71 17.18 8.29 0.90
CA GLY A 71 18.52 8.27 0.30
C GLY A 71 19.55 9.16 0.98
N THR A 72 19.23 9.79 2.12
CA THR A 72 20.12 10.72 2.83
C THR A 72 21.06 10.00 3.80
N GLN A 73 22.18 10.66 4.12
CA GLN A 73 23.14 10.16 5.13
C GLN A 73 22.50 10.02 6.52
N ALA A 74 21.51 10.84 6.85
CA ALA A 74 20.81 10.79 8.13
C ALA A 74 20.08 9.45 8.31
N TRP A 75 19.33 8.99 7.30
CA TRP A 75 18.69 7.69 7.32
C TRP A 75 19.67 6.52 7.38
N HIS A 76 20.79 6.64 6.66
CA HIS A 76 21.84 5.63 6.72
C HIS A 76 22.43 5.52 8.14
N ALA A 77 22.81 6.65 8.74
CA ALA A 77 23.34 6.70 10.10
C ALA A 77 22.32 6.24 11.15
N TYR A 78 21.03 6.57 10.97
CA TYR A 78 19.96 6.12 11.86
C TYR A 78 19.84 4.59 11.88
N LEU A 79 19.78 3.95 10.70
CA LEU A 79 19.66 2.49 10.64
C LEU A 79 20.92 1.78 11.18
N GLU A 80 22.12 2.32 10.95
CA GLU A 80 23.36 1.80 11.54
C GLU A 80 23.33 1.90 13.07
N ALA A 81 23.02 3.08 13.61
CA ALA A 81 22.90 3.28 15.06
C ALA A 81 21.82 2.40 15.69
N LEU A 82 20.70 2.16 14.99
CA LEU A 82 19.65 1.26 15.44
C LEU A 82 20.17 -0.19 15.56
N VAL A 83 20.97 -0.67 14.60
CA VAL A 83 21.57 -2.01 14.65
C VAL A 83 22.64 -2.11 15.74
N GLU A 84 23.42 -1.06 15.97
CA GLU A 84 24.42 -1.00 17.04
C GLU A 84 23.78 -1.08 18.43
N ASP A 85 22.66 -0.40 18.64
CA ASP A 85 21.89 -0.43 19.88
C ASP A 85 20.46 -0.96 19.68
N TRP A 86 20.38 -2.27 19.50
CA TRP A 86 19.12 -2.99 19.26
C TRP A 86 18.37 -3.38 20.54
N SER A 87 18.93 -3.09 21.73
CA SER A 87 18.45 -3.65 23.00
C SER A 87 16.97 -3.34 23.28
N ASP A 88 16.55 -2.09 23.05
CA ASP A 88 15.15 -1.67 23.17
C ASP A 88 14.24 -2.35 22.12
N MET A 89 14.77 -2.61 20.92
CA MET A 89 14.02 -3.27 19.85
C MET A 89 13.81 -4.75 20.14
N ASP A 90 14.75 -5.45 20.77
CA ASP A 90 14.57 -6.86 21.20
C ASP A 90 13.37 -7.00 22.13
N VAL A 91 13.19 -6.06 23.05
CA VAL A 91 12.05 -6.03 23.98
C VAL A 91 10.72 -5.86 23.25
N VAL A 92 10.70 -5.01 22.23
CA VAL A 92 9.47 -4.60 21.55
C VAL A 92 9.07 -5.55 20.42
N LEU A 93 10.04 -6.10 19.68
CA LEU A 93 9.81 -6.95 18.51
C LEU A 93 9.77 -8.44 18.86
N GLY A 94 10.40 -8.82 19.99
CA GLY A 94 10.63 -10.22 20.34
C GLY A 94 11.78 -10.85 19.55
N GLU A 95 12.16 -12.06 19.93
CA GLU A 95 13.37 -12.73 19.44
C GLU A 95 13.33 -13.00 17.92
N SER A 96 12.25 -13.63 17.42
CA SER A 96 12.22 -14.06 16.02
C SER A 96 12.21 -12.90 15.03
N LEU A 97 11.42 -11.85 15.31
CA LEU A 97 11.33 -10.69 14.43
C LEU A 97 12.63 -9.85 14.51
N SER A 98 13.22 -9.72 15.70
CA SER A 98 14.51 -9.06 15.86
C SER A 98 15.63 -9.75 15.10
N ALA A 99 15.70 -11.09 15.17
CA ALA A 99 16.71 -11.85 14.44
C ALA A 99 16.62 -11.65 12.92
N ASP A 100 15.39 -11.71 12.36
CA ASP A 100 15.14 -11.51 10.93
C ASP A 100 15.51 -10.07 10.48
N LEU A 101 15.02 -9.05 11.20
CA LEU A 101 15.27 -7.65 10.85
C LEU A 101 16.76 -7.30 10.98
N ARG A 102 17.45 -7.75 12.03
CA ARG A 102 18.90 -7.53 12.19
C ARG A 102 19.69 -8.15 11.04
N GLN A 103 19.30 -9.34 10.59
CA GLN A 103 19.95 -9.98 9.45
C GLN A 103 19.79 -9.16 8.16
N ARG A 104 18.60 -8.60 7.92
CA ARG A 104 18.34 -7.76 6.74
C ARG A 104 19.02 -6.39 6.83
N LEU A 105 19.02 -5.78 8.01
CA LEU A 105 19.64 -4.48 8.30
C LEU A 105 21.18 -4.53 8.33
N ALA A 106 21.78 -5.70 8.59
CA ALA A 106 23.22 -5.89 8.51
C ALA A 106 23.77 -5.82 7.06
N GLN A 107 22.89 -5.83 6.05
CA GLN A 107 23.30 -5.61 4.67
C GLN A 107 23.69 -4.14 4.45
N PRO A 108 24.70 -3.88 3.61
CA PRO A 108 25.14 -2.51 3.37
C PRO A 108 24.05 -1.70 2.67
N ALA A 109 23.98 -0.40 3.00
CA ALA A 109 23.20 0.59 2.27
C ALA A 109 21.68 0.31 2.21
N VAL A 110 21.08 -0.23 3.27
CA VAL A 110 19.63 -0.54 3.34
C VAL A 110 18.75 0.68 3.03
N ALA A 111 19.07 1.86 3.60
CA ALA A 111 18.34 3.09 3.32
C ALA A 111 18.40 3.48 1.83
N PHE A 112 19.57 3.32 1.21
CA PHE A 112 19.76 3.56 -0.22
C PHE A 112 18.99 2.54 -1.08
N ASN A 113 19.05 1.24 -0.75
CA ASN A 113 18.26 0.17 -1.39
C ASN A 113 16.77 0.53 -1.41
N HIS A 114 16.23 0.90 -0.24
CA HIS A 114 14.83 1.32 -0.11
C HIS A 114 14.51 2.52 -1.02
N SER A 115 15.39 3.53 -1.02
CA SER A 115 15.20 4.74 -1.83
C SER A 115 15.23 4.49 -3.35
N VAL A 116 16.00 3.49 -3.81
CA VAL A 116 16.05 3.11 -5.23
C VAL A 116 14.73 2.46 -5.62
N HIS A 117 14.24 1.50 -4.83
CA HIS A 117 12.94 0.87 -5.08
C HIS A 117 11.78 1.86 -5.00
N ALA A 118 11.83 2.82 -4.07
CA ALA A 118 10.85 3.91 -3.94
C ALA A 118 10.72 4.74 -5.22
N LYS A 119 11.87 5.23 -5.73
CA LYS A 119 11.92 6.02 -6.98
C LYS A 119 11.48 5.21 -8.20
N ARG A 120 11.69 3.89 -8.20
CA ARG A 120 11.22 3.02 -9.28
C ARG A 120 9.70 2.86 -9.25
N ALA A 121 9.13 2.68 -8.07
CA ALA A 121 7.67 2.61 -7.90
C ALA A 121 6.99 3.93 -8.30
N GLU A 122 7.55 5.07 -7.87
CA GLU A 122 7.12 6.42 -8.25
C GLU A 122 7.11 6.59 -9.78
N ARG A 123 8.23 6.32 -10.45
CA ARG A 123 8.35 6.40 -11.91
C ARG A 123 7.42 5.44 -12.63
N GLN A 124 7.19 4.25 -12.08
CA GLN A 124 6.25 3.28 -12.65
C GLN A 124 4.82 3.84 -12.62
N LEU A 125 4.42 4.46 -11.52
CA LEU A 125 3.11 5.11 -11.41
C LEU A 125 2.98 6.29 -12.38
N GLU A 126 4.00 7.15 -12.47
CA GLU A 126 4.05 8.23 -13.46
C GLU A 126 3.87 7.70 -14.89
N ALA A 127 4.63 6.66 -15.25
CA ALA A 127 4.61 6.06 -16.58
C ALA A 127 3.25 5.43 -16.91
N LEU A 128 2.56 4.82 -15.94
CA LEU A 128 1.20 4.27 -16.14
C LEU A 128 0.20 5.39 -16.47
N ILE A 129 0.26 6.51 -15.75
CA ILE A 129 -0.62 7.66 -15.97
C ILE A 129 -0.34 8.29 -17.34
N GLU A 130 0.94 8.47 -17.69
CA GLU A 130 1.34 9.00 -18.99
C GLU A 130 0.97 8.07 -20.15
N ALA A 131 1.09 6.76 -19.96
CA ALA A 131 0.67 5.77 -20.95
C ALA A 131 -0.85 5.84 -21.19
N ASP A 132 -1.67 5.94 -20.15
CA ASP A 132 -3.13 6.12 -20.33
C ASP A 132 -3.45 7.44 -21.05
N MET A 133 -2.77 8.54 -20.70
CA MET A 133 -2.95 9.80 -21.43
C MET A 133 -2.63 9.63 -22.92
N HIS A 134 -1.52 8.96 -23.24
CA HIS A 134 -1.12 8.73 -24.62
C HIS A 134 -2.08 7.81 -25.38
N ILE A 135 -2.44 6.65 -24.81
CA ILE A 135 -3.30 5.64 -25.44
C ILE A 135 -4.67 6.20 -25.79
N TYR A 136 -5.25 7.03 -24.91
CA TYR A 136 -6.60 7.57 -25.10
C TYR A 136 -6.63 9.02 -25.60
N GLY A 137 -5.50 9.56 -26.05
CA GLY A 137 -5.41 10.91 -26.62
C GLY A 137 -5.79 12.02 -25.64
N LEU A 138 -5.56 11.80 -24.35
CA LEU A 138 -5.88 12.75 -23.29
C LEU A 138 -4.71 13.71 -23.03
N THR A 139 -5.06 14.95 -22.70
CA THR A 139 -4.14 15.97 -22.20
C THR A 139 -4.16 15.99 -20.68
N ARG A 140 -3.26 16.73 -20.04
CA ARG A 140 -3.27 16.90 -18.58
C ARG A 140 -4.59 17.53 -18.12
N GLU A 141 -5.12 18.43 -18.92
CA GLU A 141 -6.37 19.15 -18.67
C GLU A 141 -7.60 18.27 -18.85
N THR A 142 -7.55 17.27 -19.74
CA THR A 142 -8.69 16.39 -20.00
C THR A 142 -8.61 15.06 -19.26
N PHE A 143 -7.44 14.64 -18.78
CA PHE A 143 -7.26 13.41 -18.03
C PHE A 143 -7.99 13.44 -16.68
N ARG A 144 -8.66 12.34 -16.34
CA ARG A 144 -9.46 12.19 -15.12
C ARG A 144 -9.23 10.81 -14.50
N PHE A 145 -8.95 10.78 -13.21
CA PHE A 145 -9.00 9.60 -12.36
C PHE A 145 -10.43 9.30 -11.93
N PHE A 146 -10.76 8.02 -11.82
CA PHE A 146 -11.88 7.51 -11.04
C PHE A 146 -11.36 6.92 -9.72
N LEU A 147 -11.99 7.33 -8.62
CA LEU A 147 -11.48 7.13 -7.27
C LEU A 147 -12.55 6.47 -6.39
N PRO A 148 -12.73 5.14 -6.49
CA PRO A 148 -13.63 4.41 -5.60
C PRO A 148 -12.99 4.23 -4.22
N PHE A 149 -13.70 4.70 -3.20
CA PHE A 149 -13.33 4.59 -1.80
C PHE A 149 -13.81 3.24 -1.23
N ALA A 150 -13.18 2.81 -0.13
CA ALA A 150 -13.63 1.67 0.67
C ALA A 150 -14.24 2.16 1.99
N TYR A 151 -14.11 1.39 3.07
CA TYR A 151 -14.65 1.76 4.38
C TYR A 151 -13.85 2.90 5.00
N ASP A 152 -12.52 2.76 5.01
CA ASP A 152 -11.65 3.83 5.44
C ASP A 152 -11.49 4.82 4.29
N ILE A 153 -11.95 6.05 4.52
CA ILE A 153 -11.91 7.13 3.52
C ILE A 153 -10.69 8.02 3.75
N VAL A 154 -10.27 8.23 4.99
CA VAL A 154 -9.18 9.15 5.37
C VAL A 154 -8.25 8.46 6.35
N ASP A 155 -6.94 8.64 6.21
CA ASP A 155 -5.95 8.19 7.21
C ASP A 155 -5.62 9.26 8.26
N SER A 156 -4.77 8.90 9.24
CA SER A 156 -4.36 9.82 10.30
C SER A 156 -3.56 11.04 9.83
N TYR A 157 -3.04 11.02 8.59
CA TYR A 157 -2.33 12.13 7.97
C TYR A 157 -3.26 13.04 7.15
N GLY A 158 -4.56 12.76 7.14
CA GLY A 158 -5.56 13.52 6.38
C GLY A 158 -5.57 13.19 4.88
N ARG A 159 -4.89 12.12 4.46
CA ARG A 159 -4.91 11.66 3.06
C ARG A 159 -6.15 10.83 2.82
N LEU A 160 -6.77 11.01 1.66
CA LEU A 160 -7.87 10.17 1.24
C LEU A 160 -7.35 8.79 0.80
N LEU A 161 -8.09 7.72 1.08
CA LEU A 161 -7.70 6.34 0.79
C LEU A 161 -8.56 5.76 -0.33
N SER A 162 -7.96 5.45 -1.48
CA SER A 162 -8.74 5.02 -2.66
C SER A 162 -8.05 3.93 -3.47
N TYR A 163 -8.83 3.14 -4.19
CA TYR A 163 -8.33 2.54 -5.42
C TYR A 163 -8.32 3.62 -6.51
N VAL A 164 -7.33 3.61 -7.40
CA VAL A 164 -7.18 4.67 -8.41
C VAL A 164 -7.07 4.06 -9.78
N GLN A 165 -7.82 4.61 -10.74
CA GLN A 165 -7.84 4.15 -12.13
C GLN A 165 -8.21 5.30 -13.07
N LEU A 166 -7.95 5.15 -14.37
CA LEU A 166 -8.53 6.04 -15.38
C LEU A 166 -10.06 6.05 -15.29
N ASP A 167 -10.68 7.24 -15.33
CA ASP A 167 -12.14 7.34 -15.41
C ASP A 167 -12.61 6.96 -16.81
N LYS A 168 -13.04 5.71 -16.98
CA LYS A 168 -13.58 5.21 -18.25
C LYS A 168 -14.80 5.98 -18.77
N ARG A 169 -15.43 6.84 -17.96
CA ARG A 169 -16.56 7.69 -18.35
C ARG A 169 -16.12 9.10 -18.76
N ASN A 170 -14.80 9.33 -18.88
CA ASN A 170 -14.25 10.61 -19.27
C ASN A 170 -14.79 11.01 -20.67
N PRO A 171 -15.54 12.13 -20.78
CA PRO A 171 -16.16 12.53 -22.05
C PRO A 171 -15.15 12.97 -23.10
N ALA A 172 -13.89 13.21 -22.74
CA ALA A 172 -12.83 13.56 -23.68
C ALA A 172 -12.27 12.34 -24.45
N MET A 173 -12.66 11.11 -24.08
CA MET A 173 -12.25 9.91 -24.83
C MET A 173 -13.25 9.60 -25.94
N GLU A 174 -12.77 9.49 -27.17
CA GLU A 174 -13.60 9.10 -28.32
C GLU A 174 -14.09 7.64 -28.20
N VAL A 175 -13.19 6.74 -27.79
CA VAL A 175 -13.47 5.31 -27.61
C VAL A 175 -13.08 4.89 -26.20
N PRO A 176 -14.05 4.82 -25.26
CA PRO A 176 -13.77 4.36 -23.90
C PRO A 176 -13.31 2.90 -23.84
N PRO A 177 -12.38 2.56 -22.94
CA PRO A 177 -11.97 1.17 -22.75
C PRO A 177 -13.08 0.30 -22.15
N ALA A 178 -13.16 -0.95 -22.61
CA ALA A 178 -14.09 -1.95 -22.07
C ALA A 178 -13.79 -2.29 -20.60
N TYR A 179 -12.50 -2.32 -20.24
CA TYR A 179 -12.00 -2.58 -18.90
C TYR A 179 -10.84 -1.64 -18.58
N VAL A 180 -10.81 -1.13 -17.35
CA VAL A 180 -9.70 -0.35 -16.82
C VAL A 180 -9.24 -1.04 -15.54
N MET A 181 -7.97 -1.41 -15.52
CA MET A 181 -7.33 -1.90 -14.31
C MET A 181 -6.93 -0.73 -13.42
N SER A 182 -7.06 -0.88 -12.10
CA SER A 182 -6.54 0.11 -11.16
C SER A 182 -5.02 0.14 -11.20
N TYR A 183 -4.43 1.33 -11.03
CA TYR A 183 -2.99 1.49 -10.85
C TYR A 183 -2.48 0.69 -9.65
N ASN A 184 -3.29 0.54 -8.59
CA ASN A 184 -2.99 -0.34 -7.46
C ASN A 184 -2.65 -1.77 -7.94
N GLN A 185 -3.50 -2.34 -8.79
CA GLN A 185 -3.33 -3.68 -9.35
C GLN A 185 -2.15 -3.74 -10.34
N HIS A 186 -1.95 -2.71 -11.17
CA HIS A 186 -0.77 -2.64 -12.05
C HIS A 186 0.55 -2.70 -11.26
N LEU A 187 0.62 -1.98 -10.13
CA LEU A 187 1.81 -1.95 -9.30
C LEU A 187 2.06 -3.29 -8.59
N LEU A 188 1.00 -4.01 -8.18
CA LEU A 188 1.13 -5.38 -7.69
C LEU A 188 1.56 -6.37 -8.78
N GLU A 189 0.98 -6.26 -9.98
CA GLU A 189 1.31 -7.16 -11.11
C GLU A 189 2.74 -7.01 -11.61
N THR A 190 3.32 -5.81 -11.51
CA THR A 190 4.69 -5.52 -11.93
C THR A 190 5.70 -5.57 -10.79
N GLY A 191 5.26 -5.97 -9.58
CA GLY A 191 6.13 -6.04 -8.40
C GLY A 191 6.64 -4.69 -7.89
N HIS A 192 6.04 -3.55 -8.26
CA HIS A 192 6.47 -2.22 -7.78
C HIS A 192 5.80 -1.83 -6.45
N ALA A 193 4.85 -2.64 -5.96
CA ALA A 193 4.25 -2.51 -4.64
C ALA A 193 4.20 -3.86 -3.94
N LEU A 194 4.27 -3.83 -2.60
CA LEU A 194 3.88 -4.97 -1.78
C LEU A 194 2.37 -4.94 -1.53
N PRO A 195 1.71 -6.10 -1.41
CA PRO A 195 0.32 -6.16 -0.98
C PRO A 195 0.20 -5.69 0.48
N TYR A 196 -0.78 -4.84 0.74
CA TYR A 196 -1.12 -4.41 2.10
C TYR A 196 -2.62 -4.50 2.28
N PHE A 197 -3.09 -5.74 2.33
CA PHE A 197 -4.50 -6.06 2.41
C PHE A 197 -4.99 -5.85 3.83
N ILE A 198 -5.75 -4.77 4.03
CA ILE A 198 -6.36 -4.44 5.32
C ILE A 198 -7.87 -4.66 5.19
N TRP A 199 -8.39 -5.56 6.02
CA TRP A 199 -9.84 -5.71 6.18
C TRP A 199 -10.44 -4.44 6.82
N PRO A 200 -11.65 -3.97 6.42
CA PRO A 200 -12.53 -4.49 5.38
C PRO A 200 -12.36 -3.79 4.02
N ASN A 201 -11.21 -3.14 3.77
CA ASN A 201 -11.02 -2.30 2.59
C ASN A 201 -10.73 -3.06 1.29
N VAL A 202 -10.51 -4.37 1.37
CA VAL A 202 -10.26 -5.24 0.22
C VAL A 202 -11.48 -6.08 -0.15
N ASN A 203 -11.53 -6.62 -1.37
CA ASN A 203 -12.59 -7.59 -1.71
C ASN A 203 -12.40 -8.90 -0.93
N PRO A 204 -13.49 -9.63 -0.62
CA PRO A 204 -14.89 -9.28 -0.90
C PRO A 204 -15.49 -8.26 0.09
N PHE A 205 -14.80 -8.01 1.21
CA PHE A 205 -15.29 -7.28 2.38
C PHE A 205 -15.76 -5.86 2.09
N ARG A 206 -15.06 -5.12 1.22
CA ARG A 206 -15.39 -3.73 0.87
C ARG A 206 -16.77 -3.56 0.23
N ARG A 207 -17.42 -4.66 -0.19
CA ARG A 207 -18.77 -4.67 -0.76
C ARG A 207 -19.86 -4.96 0.27
N ALA A 208 -19.49 -5.34 1.50
CA ALA A 208 -20.45 -5.57 2.57
C ALA A 208 -21.24 -4.29 2.86
N GLU A 209 -22.43 -4.42 3.44
CA GLU A 209 -23.29 -3.28 3.77
C GLU A 209 -22.83 -2.54 5.02
N SER A 210 -22.03 -3.20 5.86
CA SER A 210 -21.43 -2.63 7.07
C SER A 210 -20.15 -3.38 7.46
N VAL A 211 -19.33 -2.74 8.30
CA VAL A 211 -18.13 -3.35 8.90
C VAL A 211 -18.50 -4.60 9.70
N LEU A 212 -19.64 -4.61 10.40
CA LEU A 212 -20.13 -5.79 11.13
C LEU A 212 -20.44 -6.97 10.21
N ALA A 213 -21.05 -6.71 9.06
CA ALA A 213 -21.35 -7.73 8.06
C ALA A 213 -20.10 -8.26 7.35
N ALA A 214 -18.99 -7.52 7.38
CA ALA A 214 -17.75 -7.88 6.70
C ALA A 214 -16.90 -8.94 7.42
N VAL A 215 -17.15 -9.26 8.71
CA VAL A 215 -16.45 -10.34 9.43
C VAL A 215 -17.06 -11.72 9.15
N TYR A 216 -18.26 -11.78 8.56
CA TYR A 216 -19.07 -12.99 8.43
C TYR A 216 -19.37 -13.68 9.78
N ASP A 217 -20.33 -14.59 9.79
CA ASP A 217 -20.88 -15.17 11.03
C ASP A 217 -19.96 -16.20 11.68
N ASP A 218 -19.10 -16.84 10.88
CA ASP A 218 -18.15 -17.85 11.33
C ASP A 218 -16.91 -17.90 10.40
N PRO A 219 -15.80 -18.52 10.85
CA PRO A 219 -14.55 -18.57 10.09
C PRO A 219 -14.64 -19.40 8.80
N GLU A 220 -15.50 -20.42 8.77
CA GLU A 220 -15.68 -21.26 7.57
C GLU A 220 -16.35 -20.43 6.47
N THR A 221 -17.44 -19.74 6.77
CA THR A 221 -18.10 -18.81 5.85
C THR A 221 -17.13 -17.73 5.38
N PHE A 222 -16.33 -17.15 6.27
CA PHE A 222 -15.30 -16.17 5.91
C PHE A 222 -14.31 -16.73 4.87
N ARG A 223 -13.77 -17.93 5.12
CA ARG A 223 -12.85 -18.62 4.20
C ARG A 223 -13.53 -18.98 2.88
N GLN A 224 -14.79 -19.40 2.88
CA GLN A 224 -15.55 -19.67 1.65
C GLN A 224 -15.68 -18.42 0.78
N GLN A 225 -16.00 -17.26 1.38
CA GLN A 225 -16.12 -15.99 0.66
C GLN A 225 -14.76 -15.54 0.08
N LEU A 226 -13.68 -15.72 0.83
CA LEU A 226 -12.32 -15.48 0.35
C LEU A 226 -11.94 -16.39 -0.85
N ARG A 227 -12.29 -17.68 -0.78
CA ARG A 227 -12.08 -18.65 -1.87
C ARG A 227 -12.96 -18.37 -3.08
N GLY A 228 -14.07 -17.65 -2.91
CA GLY A 228 -14.94 -17.23 -4.01
C GLY A 228 -14.54 -15.91 -4.68
N ASP A 229 -13.75 -15.05 -4.03
CA ASP A 229 -13.45 -13.73 -4.57
C ASP A 229 -12.30 -13.72 -5.58
N HIS A 230 -12.65 -13.65 -6.87
CA HIS A 230 -11.68 -13.60 -7.96
C HIS A 230 -10.79 -12.36 -7.94
N SER A 231 -11.22 -11.24 -7.34
CA SER A 231 -10.42 -10.01 -7.36
C SER A 231 -9.23 -10.13 -6.41
N LEU A 232 -9.45 -10.59 -5.18
CA LEU A 232 -8.37 -10.84 -4.22
C LEU A 232 -7.47 -11.96 -4.74
N GLN A 233 -8.04 -13.06 -5.26
CA GLN A 233 -7.24 -14.14 -5.84
C GLN A 233 -6.34 -13.68 -6.97
N ARG A 234 -6.83 -12.79 -7.85
CA ARG A 234 -6.02 -12.21 -8.93
C ARG A 234 -4.88 -11.36 -8.37
N ALA A 235 -5.15 -10.51 -7.38
CA ALA A 235 -4.12 -9.71 -6.72
C ALA A 235 -3.04 -10.60 -6.07
N ARG A 236 -3.45 -11.62 -5.31
CA ARG A 236 -2.53 -12.58 -4.68
C ARG A 236 -1.69 -13.34 -5.70
N THR A 237 -2.33 -13.84 -6.75
CA THR A 237 -1.65 -14.56 -7.84
C THR A 237 -0.67 -13.68 -8.60
N ALA A 238 -1.04 -12.41 -8.83
CA ALA A 238 -0.18 -11.42 -9.47
C ALA A 238 1.10 -11.18 -8.65
N VAL A 239 0.96 -10.90 -7.35
CA VAL A 239 2.11 -10.69 -6.46
C VAL A 239 2.96 -11.95 -6.36
N ARG A 240 2.34 -13.13 -6.23
CA ARG A 240 3.07 -14.41 -6.22
C ARG A 240 3.92 -14.58 -7.48
N ARG A 241 3.37 -14.28 -8.65
CA ARG A 241 4.10 -14.33 -9.93
C ARG A 241 5.24 -13.33 -9.96
N ALA A 242 5.01 -12.07 -9.58
CA ALA A 242 6.06 -11.07 -9.49
C ALA A 242 7.19 -11.51 -8.54
N ARG A 243 6.85 -12.11 -7.40
CA ARG A 243 7.81 -12.65 -6.44
C ARG A 243 8.60 -13.84 -7.00
N GLU A 244 7.92 -14.80 -7.63
CA GLU A 244 8.55 -15.98 -8.23
C GLU A 244 9.42 -15.65 -9.45
N SER A 245 9.03 -14.65 -10.24
CA SER A 245 9.80 -14.11 -11.36
C SER A 245 10.86 -13.09 -10.94
N GLN A 246 10.97 -12.77 -9.64
CA GLN A 246 11.90 -11.76 -9.12
C GLN A 246 11.75 -10.40 -9.83
N GLU A 247 10.53 -9.89 -9.90
CA GLU A 247 10.21 -8.60 -10.53
C GLU A 247 10.10 -7.48 -9.49
N GLY A 248 10.44 -6.26 -9.90
CA GLY A 248 10.32 -5.06 -9.07
C GLY A 248 11.05 -5.19 -7.73
N VAL A 249 10.31 -5.03 -6.63
CA VAL A 249 10.83 -5.10 -5.25
C VAL A 249 11.31 -6.51 -4.86
N PHE A 250 10.93 -7.55 -5.60
CA PHE A 250 11.33 -8.94 -5.33
C PHE A 250 12.63 -9.34 -6.04
N GLY A 251 13.14 -8.49 -6.94
CA GLY A 251 14.29 -8.77 -7.79
C GLY A 251 15.44 -7.81 -7.64
N HIS A 252 16.57 -8.20 -8.25
CA HIS A 252 17.67 -7.28 -8.47
C HIS A 252 17.25 -6.18 -9.44
N THR A 253 17.76 -4.98 -9.21
CA THR A 253 17.51 -3.83 -10.06
C THR A 253 18.76 -2.98 -10.23
N GLN A 254 18.66 -1.90 -10.98
CA GLN A 254 19.77 -0.96 -11.19
C GLN A 254 19.44 0.40 -10.60
N ASP A 255 20.43 0.99 -9.94
CA ASP A 255 20.40 2.40 -9.55
C ASP A 255 20.54 3.32 -10.79
N PRO A 256 20.39 4.66 -10.65
CA PRO A 256 20.55 5.59 -11.78
C PRO A 256 21.93 5.61 -12.43
N LYS A 257 22.96 5.06 -11.79
CA LYS A 257 24.33 4.94 -12.31
C LYS A 257 24.60 3.56 -12.93
N GLY A 258 23.61 2.65 -12.91
CA GLY A 258 23.71 1.30 -13.45
C GLY A 258 24.30 0.27 -12.48
N ALA A 259 24.49 0.62 -11.21
CA ALA A 259 24.96 -0.32 -10.19
C ALA A 259 23.82 -1.29 -9.81
N ASP A 260 24.18 -2.56 -9.60
CA ASP A 260 23.23 -3.58 -9.13
C ASP A 260 22.75 -3.28 -7.71
N VAL A 261 21.44 -3.41 -7.49
CA VAL A 261 20.75 -3.19 -6.23
C VAL A 261 19.93 -4.44 -5.94
N ALA A 262 20.16 -5.04 -4.77
CA ALA A 262 19.44 -6.22 -4.32
C ALA A 262 17.90 -6.01 -4.27
N PRO A 263 17.10 -7.09 -4.12
CA PRO A 263 15.69 -6.97 -3.75
C PRO A 263 15.48 -6.07 -2.54
N LEU A 264 14.24 -5.58 -2.38
CA LEU A 264 13.88 -4.70 -1.29
C LEU A 264 14.18 -5.36 0.05
N LEU A 265 15.00 -4.69 0.87
CA LEU A 265 15.49 -5.24 2.13
C LEU A 265 14.56 -4.99 3.31
N LEU A 266 13.80 -3.89 3.29
CA LEU A 266 12.80 -3.55 4.28
C LEU A 266 11.45 -3.30 3.61
N GLU A 267 10.39 -3.94 4.10
CA GLU A 267 9.03 -3.63 3.68
C GLU A 267 8.66 -2.21 4.15
N PRO A 268 7.80 -1.47 3.43
CA PRO A 268 7.52 -0.07 3.74
C PRO A 268 6.94 0.14 5.15
N PHE A 269 6.07 -0.76 5.61
CA PHE A 269 5.54 -0.66 6.97
C PHE A 269 6.58 -0.97 8.05
N GLU A 270 7.64 -1.72 7.74
CA GLU A 270 8.73 -2.00 8.68
C GLU A 270 9.52 -0.74 8.97
N LEU A 271 9.86 0.02 7.93
CA LEU A 271 10.50 1.31 8.06
C LEU A 271 9.75 2.22 9.05
N ARG A 272 8.41 2.21 9.00
CA ARG A 272 7.57 3.05 9.86
C ARG A 272 7.70 2.67 11.34
N PHE A 273 7.66 1.38 11.68
CA PHE A 273 7.76 0.95 13.08
C PHE A 273 9.21 0.95 13.60
N LEU A 274 10.20 0.72 12.73
CA LEU A 274 11.62 0.86 13.06
C LEU A 274 11.98 2.31 13.35
N SER A 275 11.45 3.25 12.55
CA SER A 275 11.60 4.68 12.84
C SER A 275 11.02 5.03 14.20
N ARG A 276 9.79 4.58 14.49
CA ARG A 276 9.07 4.91 15.73
C ARG A 276 9.55 4.12 16.95
N ARG A 277 10.49 3.18 16.77
CA ARG A 277 10.94 2.22 17.77
C ARG A 277 9.77 1.52 18.48
N CYS A 278 8.81 1.04 17.69
CA CYS A 278 7.61 0.36 18.19
C CYS A 278 7.38 -0.98 17.49
N ALA A 279 6.52 -1.83 18.07
CA ALA A 279 6.14 -3.10 17.46
C ALA A 279 5.19 -2.84 16.28
N PRO A 280 5.14 -3.74 15.29
CA PRO A 280 4.00 -3.77 14.37
C PRO A 280 2.71 -3.94 15.20
N SER A 281 1.67 -3.18 14.86
CA SER A 281 0.44 -3.14 15.67
C SER A 281 -0.67 -4.01 15.11
N ARG A 282 -0.64 -4.36 13.81
CA ARG A 282 -1.75 -5.01 13.12
C ARG A 282 -1.60 -6.53 13.15
N PRO A 283 -2.50 -7.26 13.84
CA PRO A 283 -2.59 -8.70 13.67
C PRO A 283 -3.13 -9.04 12.27
N PHE A 284 -2.99 -10.28 11.86
CA PHE A 284 -3.38 -10.69 10.52
C PHE A 284 -3.90 -12.13 10.48
N ILE A 285 -4.67 -12.45 9.43
CA ILE A 285 -5.02 -13.83 9.08
C ILE A 285 -4.08 -14.27 7.96
N ASP A 286 -3.51 -15.47 8.08
CA ASP A 286 -2.78 -16.13 7.00
C ASP A 286 -3.77 -16.74 6.00
N LEU A 287 -3.89 -16.13 4.84
CA LEU A 287 -4.78 -16.54 3.75
C LEU A 287 -4.34 -17.82 3.03
N SER A 288 -3.19 -18.39 3.39
CA SER A 288 -2.70 -19.69 2.92
C SER A 288 -2.97 -20.82 3.92
N ALA A 289 -3.20 -20.48 5.19
CA ALA A 289 -3.54 -21.43 6.23
C ALA A 289 -5.01 -21.87 6.16
N ASP A 290 -5.30 -23.07 6.68
CA ASP A 290 -6.66 -23.62 6.80
C ASP A 290 -7.06 -23.76 8.27
N ASP A 291 -6.83 -22.69 9.04
CA ASP A 291 -7.19 -22.57 10.45
C ASP A 291 -8.00 -21.30 10.72
N ASP A 292 -8.39 -21.12 11.98
CA ASP A 292 -9.21 -19.99 12.45
C ASP A 292 -8.37 -19.06 13.35
N VAL A 293 -7.09 -18.89 13.03
CA VAL A 293 -6.13 -18.16 13.85
C VAL A 293 -5.93 -16.74 13.33
N ILE A 294 -5.96 -15.78 14.26
CA ILE A 294 -5.46 -14.42 14.05
C ILE A 294 -4.03 -14.36 14.58
N CYS A 295 -3.06 -14.30 13.67
CA CYS A 295 -1.64 -14.26 13.99
C CYS A 295 -1.25 -12.96 14.72
N ALA A 296 -0.31 -13.10 15.66
CA ALA A 296 0.28 -11.95 16.33
C ALA A 296 1.01 -11.05 15.32
N PRO A 297 1.01 -9.71 15.50
CA PRO A 297 1.61 -8.80 14.55
C PRO A 297 3.05 -9.14 14.19
N CYS A 298 3.89 -9.53 15.16
CA CYS A 298 5.31 -9.82 14.92
C CYS A 298 5.56 -11.10 14.09
N ASN A 299 4.55 -11.94 13.88
CA ASN A 299 4.71 -13.21 13.16
C ASN A 299 4.59 -13.07 11.64
N TYR A 300 4.42 -11.85 11.10
CA TYR A 300 4.23 -11.62 9.67
C TYR A 300 5.36 -12.19 8.80
N ILE A 301 6.59 -12.28 9.34
CA ILE A 301 7.77 -12.81 8.64
C ILE A 301 7.61 -14.28 8.24
N HIS A 302 6.70 -15.02 8.86
CA HIS A 302 6.45 -16.44 8.56
C HIS A 302 5.42 -16.65 7.44
N THR A 303 4.68 -15.60 7.07
CA THR A 303 3.66 -15.65 6.01
C THR A 303 4.12 -14.81 4.83
N ARG A 304 3.85 -15.26 3.59
CA ARG A 304 4.20 -14.50 2.39
C ARG A 304 3.40 -13.19 2.32
N PRO A 305 3.94 -12.08 1.80
CA PRO A 305 3.22 -10.82 1.74
C PRO A 305 1.84 -10.93 1.09
N GLU A 306 1.72 -11.69 -0.01
CA GLU A 306 0.46 -11.91 -0.72
C GLU A 306 -0.59 -12.69 0.07
N ASP A 307 -0.22 -13.29 1.19
CA ASP A 307 -1.10 -14.12 2.00
C ASP A 307 -1.44 -13.47 3.36
N ARG A 308 -1.01 -12.22 3.61
CA ARG A 308 -1.33 -11.50 4.84
C ARG A 308 -2.59 -10.66 4.68
N LEU A 309 -3.66 -10.99 5.43
CA LEU A 309 -4.82 -10.10 5.59
C LEU A 309 -4.78 -9.44 6.98
N PHE A 310 -4.35 -8.19 7.02
CA PHE A 310 -4.27 -7.41 8.25
C PHE A 310 -5.66 -7.01 8.76
N ILE A 311 -5.83 -7.07 10.08
CA ILE A 311 -7.04 -6.65 10.78
C ILE A 311 -6.69 -5.43 11.64
N PRO A 312 -7.44 -4.32 11.55
CA PRO A 312 -7.27 -3.22 12.49
C PRO A 312 -7.54 -3.73 13.94
N PRO A 313 -6.65 -3.46 14.91
CA PRO A 313 -6.70 -4.07 16.24
C PRO A 313 -8.04 -3.90 16.97
N GLU A 314 -8.71 -2.77 16.75
CA GLU A 314 -10.03 -2.45 17.30
C GLU A 314 -11.15 -3.41 16.88
N TYR A 315 -10.96 -4.14 15.77
CA TYR A 315 -11.92 -5.14 15.28
C TYR A 315 -11.59 -6.57 15.70
N VAL A 316 -10.43 -6.84 16.31
CA VAL A 316 -10.09 -8.21 16.76
C VAL A 316 -11.15 -8.81 17.69
N PRO A 317 -11.71 -8.09 18.68
CA PRO A 317 -12.77 -8.64 19.52
C PRO A 317 -14.03 -9.05 18.74
N LEU A 318 -14.31 -8.41 17.60
CA LEU A 318 -15.41 -8.79 16.74
C LEU A 318 -15.13 -10.13 16.04
N PHE A 319 -13.90 -10.37 15.57
CA PHE A 319 -13.52 -11.65 15.01
C PHE A 319 -13.56 -12.77 16.08
N GLU A 320 -13.09 -12.51 17.30
CA GLU A 320 -13.17 -13.48 18.40
C GLU A 320 -14.62 -13.87 18.73
N GLN A 321 -15.55 -12.90 18.72
CA GLN A 321 -16.99 -13.17 18.87
C GLN A 321 -17.57 -14.04 17.74
N ARG A 322 -16.92 -14.04 16.56
CA ARG A 322 -17.29 -14.85 15.40
C ARG A 322 -16.47 -16.14 15.29
N GLY A 323 -15.83 -16.58 16.38
CA GLY A 323 -15.19 -17.89 16.48
C GLY A 323 -13.71 -17.92 16.08
N TRP A 324 -13.09 -16.78 15.74
CA TRP A 324 -11.65 -16.72 15.51
C TRP A 324 -10.88 -16.80 16.83
N THR A 325 -9.68 -17.38 16.79
CA THR A 325 -8.78 -17.48 17.94
C THR A 325 -7.57 -16.58 17.75
N LYS A 326 -7.38 -15.60 18.63
CA LYS A 326 -6.17 -14.79 18.63
C LYS A 326 -4.97 -15.59 19.13
N GLN A 327 -3.89 -15.59 18.35
CA GLN A 327 -2.60 -16.10 18.79
C GLN A 327 -2.06 -15.20 19.91
N THR A 328 -1.69 -15.81 21.04
CA THR A 328 -1.10 -15.13 22.19
C THR A 328 0.36 -14.81 21.99
#